data_AF-A0A3C0Y7Z5-F1
#
_entry.id   AF-A0A3C0Y7Z5-F1
#
_cell.length_a   1.000
_cell.length_b   1.000
_cell.length_c   1.000
_cell.angle_alpha   90.00
_cell.angle_beta   90.00
_cell.angle_gamma   90.00
#
_symmetry.space_group_name_H-M   'P 1'
#
loop_
_entity.id
_entity.type
_entity.pdbx_description
1 polymer ?
#
loop_
_entity_poly.entity_id
_entity_poly.type
_entity_poly.pdbx_seq_one_letter_code
_entity_poly.pdbx_strand_id
1 'polypeptide(L)'
;MPICSLSGDKFSGFAGGILDDWGIFISAGIGGHKACVGYDINNFFPLWLLPVQPQPGTPPQDQRRPNLAPAFLSALAQALGRATTIPHGLPEGVTPEDVLAYVYAVLHASSYRQRYAEYLKSDFPRIPLINQALAPVDTAQAATYFVASWSALLPLGRELLELHLLKNVPTALRVKFAMQGSNEVEKPRFESGRVWINATQYFDGVPAETWRFKVGGYAVCEKWLKDRKGRQLDFADIQHYGAVVAALTRTRELMREIDAVANGKLWPEAADSL
;
A
#
# COMPACT_ATOMS: atom_id res chain seq x y z
N MET A 1 -3.03 -0.91 13.09
CA MET A 1 -2.74 -1.21 11.68
C MET A 1 -1.31 -0.76 11.39
N PRO A 2 -0.35 -1.68 11.26
CA PRO A 2 0.96 -1.34 10.70
C PRO A 2 0.97 -1.32 9.18
N ILE A 3 1.73 -0.38 8.62
CA ILE A 3 2.27 -0.54 7.27
C ILE A 3 3.47 -1.47 7.38
N CYS A 4 3.54 -2.48 6.51
CA CYS A 4 4.77 -3.20 6.24
C CYS A 4 5.39 -2.58 4.98
N SER A 5 6.62 -2.06 5.09
CA SER A 5 7.38 -1.53 3.94
C SER A 5 8.72 -2.25 3.84
N LEU A 6 9.18 -2.41 2.60
CA LEU A 6 10.55 -2.83 2.32
C LEU A 6 11.53 -1.67 2.52
N SER A 7 12.77 -1.99 2.88
CA SER A 7 13.96 -1.29 2.38
C SER A 7 14.74 -2.35 1.62
N GLY A 8 15.15 -2.10 0.38
CA GLY A 8 16.19 -2.95 -0.22
C GLY A 8 17.44 -2.91 0.67
N ASP A 9 18.23 -3.98 0.61
CA ASP A 9 19.52 -4.21 1.26
C ASP A 9 20.03 -3.11 2.20
N LYS A 10 20.00 -3.38 3.50
CA LYS A 10 20.96 -2.74 4.43
C LYS A 10 22.28 -3.52 4.53
N PHE A 11 22.39 -4.70 3.89
CA PHE A 11 23.56 -5.57 3.97
C PHE A 11 23.69 -6.52 2.76
N SER A 12 24.08 -6.05 1.57
CA SER A 12 24.61 -6.96 0.53
C SER A 12 26.14 -7.00 0.53
N GLY A 13 26.66 -8.02 1.21
CA GLY A 13 27.96 -8.63 0.92
C GLY A 13 27.86 -9.89 0.05
N PHE A 14 26.69 -10.22 -0.51
CA PHE A 14 26.51 -11.43 -1.32
C PHE A 14 25.90 -11.10 -2.68
N ALA A 15 26.75 -11.17 -3.70
CA ALA A 15 26.36 -11.08 -5.10
C ALA A 15 25.55 -12.30 -5.54
N GLY A 16 24.39 -12.09 -6.18
CA GLY A 16 23.75 -13.11 -7.02
C GLY A 16 22.22 -13.27 -6.90
N GLY A 17 21.53 -12.59 -5.99
CA GLY A 17 20.07 -12.61 -5.92
C GLY A 17 19.43 -11.64 -6.92
N ILE A 18 18.37 -12.06 -7.61
CA ILE A 18 17.47 -11.13 -8.31
C ILE A 18 16.86 -10.25 -7.21
N LEU A 19 17.16 -8.95 -7.21
CA LEU A 19 16.53 -7.98 -6.32
C LEU A 19 15.00 -8.05 -6.51
N ASP A 20 14.27 -8.36 -5.44
CA ASP A 20 12.82 -8.27 -5.44
C ASP A 20 12.40 -6.78 -5.58
N ASP A 21 11.36 -6.51 -6.38
CA ASP A 21 10.84 -5.15 -6.56
C ASP A 21 10.36 -4.58 -5.22
N TRP A 22 10.58 -3.27 -5.00
CA TRP A 22 10.13 -2.59 -3.78
C TRP A 22 8.61 -2.72 -3.60
N GLY A 23 8.16 -3.01 -2.38
CA GLY A 23 6.78 -3.33 -2.04
C GLY A 23 6.33 -2.75 -0.71
N ILE A 24 5.03 -2.51 -0.59
CA ILE A 24 4.39 -2.00 0.62
C ILE A 24 3.00 -2.63 0.75
N PHE A 25 2.63 -3.02 1.96
CA PHE A 25 1.32 -3.61 2.23
C PHE A 25 0.85 -3.27 3.64
N ILE A 26 -0.44 -2.92 3.79
CA ILE A 26 -1.04 -2.69 5.10
C ILE A 26 -1.51 -4.01 5.71
N SER A 27 -1.33 -4.17 7.02
CA SER A 27 -1.91 -5.30 7.75
C SER A 27 -2.80 -4.83 8.90
N ALA A 28 -3.91 -5.54 9.12
CA ALA A 28 -4.69 -5.43 10.35
C ALA A 28 -4.17 -6.36 11.45
N GLY A 29 -3.43 -7.41 11.09
CA GLY A 29 -2.85 -8.40 12.02
C GLY A 29 -1.35 -8.24 12.23
N ILE A 30 -0.79 -9.09 13.09
CA ILE A 30 0.65 -9.20 13.29
C ILE A 30 1.28 -9.78 12.03
N GLY A 31 2.24 -9.08 11.44
CA GLY A 31 2.95 -9.55 10.26
C GLY A 31 4.07 -10.51 10.61
N GLY A 32 4.21 -11.58 9.82
CA GLY A 32 5.34 -12.49 9.92
C GLY A 32 6.60 -11.93 9.23
N HIS A 33 7.75 -12.53 9.51
CA HIS A 33 9.06 -12.11 8.98
C HIS A 33 9.18 -12.20 7.44
N LYS A 34 8.21 -12.81 6.72
CA LYS A 34 8.19 -12.97 5.26
C LYS A 34 6.87 -12.50 4.62
N ALA A 35 6.33 -11.38 5.11
CA ALA A 35 5.01 -10.89 4.71
C ALA A 35 4.98 -10.24 3.32
N CYS A 36 6.02 -9.48 2.94
CA CYS A 36 6.08 -8.83 1.62
C CYS A 36 7.09 -9.48 0.66
N VAL A 37 8.13 -10.16 1.17
CA VAL A 37 9.19 -10.83 0.40
C VAL A 37 9.71 -12.08 1.11
N GLY A 38 10.33 -12.98 0.35
CA GLY A 38 10.80 -14.28 0.83
C GLY A 38 12.20 -14.27 1.45
N TYR A 39 13.02 -13.27 1.12
CA TYR A 39 14.46 -13.24 1.41
C TYR A 39 14.94 -11.98 2.14
N ASP A 40 14.25 -10.83 2.03
CA ASP A 40 14.67 -9.58 2.71
C ASP A 40 13.90 -9.27 4.01
N ILE A 41 14.41 -8.28 4.75
CA ILE A 41 13.87 -7.79 6.02
C ILE A 41 12.59 -7.00 5.78
N ASN A 42 11.49 -7.44 6.40
CA ASN A 42 10.26 -6.67 6.47
C ASN A 42 10.33 -5.63 7.59
N ASN A 43 10.09 -4.36 7.26
CA ASN A 43 10.01 -3.28 8.26
C ASN A 43 8.55 -2.95 8.56
N PHE A 44 8.19 -2.89 9.84
CA PHE A 44 6.83 -2.59 10.29
C PHE A 44 6.75 -1.19 10.90
N PHE A 45 5.80 -0.41 10.42
CA PHE A 45 5.50 0.97 10.83
C PHE A 45 4.10 1.00 11.43
N PRO A 46 3.92 0.67 12.73
CA PRO A 46 2.62 0.72 13.38
C PRO A 46 2.11 2.16 13.42
N LEU A 47 0.84 2.40 13.03
CA LEU A 47 0.23 3.74 13.16
C LEU A 47 0.06 4.17 14.64
N TRP A 48 -0.15 3.19 15.52
CA TRP A 48 -0.49 3.41 16.92
C TRP A 48 0.51 2.70 17.83
N LEU A 49 0.96 3.39 18.88
CA LEU A 49 1.77 2.83 19.96
C LEU A 49 0.92 2.69 21.22
N LEU A 50 1.07 1.54 21.88
CA LEU A 50 0.50 1.31 23.21
C LEU A 50 1.51 1.73 24.29
N PRO A 51 1.04 2.17 25.47
CA PRO A 51 1.93 2.44 26.59
C PRO A 51 2.62 1.15 27.04
N VAL A 52 3.86 1.28 27.52
CA VAL A 52 4.64 0.14 28.06
C VAL A 52 3.92 -0.48 29.26
N GLN A 53 3.22 0.35 30.05
CA GLN A 53 2.39 -0.07 31.16
C GLN A 53 0.95 0.40 30.93
N PRO A 54 0.07 -0.46 30.38
CA PRO A 54 -1.34 -0.13 30.22
C PRO A 54 -2.01 0.07 31.58
N GLN A 55 -2.89 1.07 31.67
CA GLN A 55 -3.77 1.27 32.81
C GLN A 55 -4.80 0.13 32.86
N PRO A 56 -4.88 -0.61 33.98
CA PRO A 56 -5.88 -1.66 34.16
C PRO A 56 -7.30 -1.08 34.05
N GLY A 57 -8.19 -1.79 33.36
CA GLY A 57 -9.59 -1.39 33.19
C GLY A 57 -9.87 -0.38 32.07
N THR A 58 -8.83 0.21 31.47
CA THR A 58 -9.00 1.11 30.32
C THR A 58 -8.81 0.35 29.00
N PRO A 59 -9.71 0.47 28.02
CA PRO A 59 -9.54 -0.18 26.72
C PRO A 59 -8.24 0.25 26.01
N PRO A 60 -7.49 -0.66 25.35
CA PRO A 60 -6.23 -0.31 24.68
C PRO A 60 -6.35 0.81 23.64
N GLN A 61 -7.51 0.93 22.99
CA GLN A 61 -7.80 1.95 21.99
C GLN A 61 -7.85 3.37 22.57
N ASP A 62 -8.12 3.52 23.86
CA ASP A 62 -8.22 4.80 24.55
C ASP A 62 -6.88 5.21 25.16
N GLN A 63 -5.91 4.28 25.20
CA GLN A 63 -4.58 4.49 25.76
C GLN A 63 -3.49 4.67 24.69
N ARG A 64 -3.81 4.37 23.43
CA ARG A 64 -2.85 4.44 22.32
C ARG A 64 -2.53 5.88 21.93
N ARG A 65 -1.32 6.12 21.46
CA ARG A 65 -0.90 7.39 20.84
C ARG A 65 -0.44 7.15 19.40
N PRO A 66 -0.56 8.14 18.50
CA PRO A 66 -0.06 7.99 17.14
C PRO A 66 1.47 7.86 17.14
N ASN A 67 1.98 7.02 16.24
CA ASN A 67 3.40 6.83 15.98
C ASN A 67 3.91 7.80 14.90
N LEU A 68 3.65 9.08 15.10
CA LEU A 68 4.01 10.14 14.16
C LEU A 68 4.93 11.13 14.88
N ALA A 69 6.07 11.45 14.25
CA ALA A 69 7.05 12.34 14.85
C ALA A 69 6.48 13.77 14.95
N PRO A 70 6.63 14.47 16.10
CA PRO A 70 6.12 15.83 16.26
C PRO A 70 6.66 16.82 15.21
N ALA A 71 7.93 16.70 14.83
CA ALA A 71 8.54 17.53 13.78
C ALA A 71 7.86 17.33 12.42
N PHE A 72 7.51 16.08 12.08
CA PHE A 72 6.76 15.78 10.85
C PHE A 72 5.35 16.37 10.90
N LEU A 73 4.65 16.24 12.03
CA LEU A 73 3.30 16.81 12.18
C LEU A 73 3.31 18.34 12.10
N SER A 74 4.34 18.99 12.65
CA SER A 74 4.54 20.43 12.52
C SER A 74 4.77 20.85 11.06
N ALA A 75 5.64 20.14 10.34
CA ALA A 75 5.88 20.38 8.92
C ALA A 75 4.62 20.16 8.07
N LEU A 76 3.84 19.11 8.36
CA LEU A 76 2.57 18.84 7.70
C LEU A 76 1.54 19.94 7.99
N ALA A 77 1.44 20.40 9.23
CA ALA A 77 0.53 21.48 9.63
C ALA A 77 0.87 22.78 8.90
N GLN A 78 2.15 23.14 8.83
CA GLN A 78 2.63 24.28 8.04
C GLN A 78 2.29 24.12 6.56
N ALA A 79 2.54 22.93 5.99
CA ALA A 79 2.28 22.66 4.59
C ALA A 79 0.78 22.76 4.23
N LEU A 80 -0.09 22.36 5.16
CA LEU A 80 -1.54 22.47 5.02
C LEU A 80 -2.09 23.86 5.36
N GLY A 81 -1.27 24.76 5.90
CA GLY A 81 -1.73 26.06 6.42
C GLY A 81 -2.68 25.92 7.61
N ARG A 82 -2.47 24.92 8.49
CA ARG A 82 -3.35 24.62 9.64
C ARG A 82 -2.59 24.71 10.96
N ALA A 83 -3.32 25.00 12.04
CA ALA A 83 -2.77 24.91 13.39
C ALA A 83 -2.61 23.44 13.82
N THR A 84 -1.68 23.18 14.74
CA THR A 84 -1.54 21.88 15.41
C THR A 84 -2.50 21.77 16.60
N THR A 85 -3.02 20.57 16.84
CA THR A 85 -4.00 20.28 17.90
C THR A 85 -3.39 19.45 19.03
N ILE A 86 -3.93 19.58 20.24
CA ILE A 86 -3.60 18.72 21.39
C ILE A 86 -4.42 17.41 21.35
N PRO A 87 -3.93 16.31 21.94
CA PRO A 87 -2.67 16.16 22.68
C PRO A 87 -1.47 15.77 21.80
N HIS A 88 -1.68 15.42 20.53
CA HIS A 88 -0.65 14.75 19.72
C HIS A 88 0.02 15.60 18.64
N GLY A 89 -0.38 16.87 18.49
CA GLY A 89 0.23 17.79 17.54
C GLY A 89 -0.26 17.62 16.10
N LEU A 90 -1.37 16.92 15.86
CA LEU A 90 -1.94 16.72 14.52
C LEU A 90 -2.43 18.06 13.94
N PRO A 91 -2.32 18.29 12.62
CA PRO A 91 -2.98 19.42 11.99
C PRO A 91 -4.50 19.41 12.24
N GLU A 92 -5.11 20.57 12.36
CA GLU A 92 -6.57 20.71 12.56
C GLU A 92 -7.36 19.93 11.48
N GLY A 93 -8.32 19.12 11.91
CA GLY A 93 -9.14 18.30 11.02
C GLY A 93 -8.39 17.18 10.29
N VAL A 94 -7.18 16.82 10.71
CA VAL A 94 -6.40 15.67 10.19
C VAL A 94 -6.30 14.57 11.25
N THR A 95 -6.63 13.35 10.85
CA THR A 95 -6.49 12.17 11.71
C THR A 95 -5.19 11.40 11.43
N PRO A 96 -4.69 10.55 12.34
CA PRO A 96 -3.56 9.66 12.04
C PRO A 96 -3.83 8.75 10.84
N GLU A 97 -5.05 8.29 10.67
CA GLU A 97 -5.50 7.51 9.50
C GLU A 97 -5.41 8.32 8.20
N ASP A 98 -5.58 9.64 8.25
CA ASP A 98 -5.40 10.50 7.07
C ASP A 98 -3.95 10.63 6.65
N VAL A 99 -3.06 10.79 7.63
CA VAL A 99 -1.61 10.76 7.39
C VAL A 99 -1.22 9.41 6.79
N LEU A 100 -1.75 8.32 7.35
CA LEU A 100 -1.53 6.97 6.85
C LEU A 100 -2.00 6.84 5.38
N ALA A 101 -3.22 7.29 5.08
CA ALA A 101 -3.78 7.23 3.73
C ALA A 101 -2.95 8.03 2.72
N TYR A 102 -2.53 9.24 3.08
CA TYR A 102 -1.67 10.07 2.24
C TYR A 102 -0.33 9.38 1.94
N VAL A 103 0.36 8.91 2.99
CA VAL A 103 1.62 8.16 2.85
C VAL A 103 1.42 6.94 1.96
N TYR A 104 0.33 6.20 2.17
CA TYR A 104 0.03 5.01 1.39
C TYR A 104 -0.21 5.33 -0.09
N ALA A 105 -0.92 6.42 -0.40
CA ALA A 105 -1.13 6.88 -1.77
C ALA A 105 0.19 7.23 -2.46
N VAL A 106 1.04 8.03 -1.82
CA VAL A 106 2.37 8.41 -2.35
C VAL A 106 3.19 7.17 -2.69
N LEU A 107 3.23 6.20 -1.77
CA LEU A 107 4.01 4.98 -1.93
C LEU A 107 3.44 4.00 -2.98
N HIS A 108 2.17 4.16 -3.36
CA HIS A 108 1.57 3.42 -4.47
C HIS A 108 1.71 4.14 -5.83
N ALA A 109 2.09 5.41 -5.86
CA ALA A 109 2.37 6.11 -7.10
C ALA A 109 3.53 5.44 -7.86
N SER A 110 3.30 5.08 -9.12
CA SER A 110 4.32 4.43 -9.94
C SER A 110 5.44 5.41 -10.27
N SER A 111 5.09 6.67 -10.50
CA SER A 111 6.04 7.75 -10.80
C SER A 111 6.95 8.08 -9.62
N TYR A 112 6.46 8.03 -8.37
CA TYR A 112 7.29 8.16 -7.17
C TYR A 112 8.30 7.01 -7.08
N ARG A 113 7.81 5.76 -7.18
CA ARG A 113 8.66 4.56 -7.08
C ARG A 113 9.74 4.50 -8.16
N GLN A 114 9.42 4.91 -9.38
CA GLN A 114 10.39 4.99 -10.47
C GLN A 114 11.42 6.10 -10.24
N ARG A 115 10.98 7.29 -9.80
CA ARG A 115 11.87 8.43 -9.56
C ARG A 115 12.90 8.16 -8.46
N TYR A 116 12.50 7.47 -7.39
CA TYR A 116 13.36 7.20 -6.24
C TYR A 116 13.85 5.75 -6.15
N ALA A 117 13.80 4.98 -7.25
CA ALA A 117 14.08 3.55 -7.26
C ALA A 117 15.43 3.18 -6.62
N GLU A 118 16.50 3.92 -6.92
CA GLU A 118 17.83 3.66 -6.35
C GLU A 118 17.90 3.92 -4.84
N TYR A 119 17.17 4.93 -4.33
CA TYR A 119 17.11 5.23 -2.90
C TYR A 119 16.25 4.21 -2.15
N LEU A 120 15.12 3.77 -2.72
CA LEU A 120 14.25 2.77 -2.12
C LEU A 120 14.92 1.40 -1.97
N LYS A 121 15.98 1.14 -2.74
CA LYS A 121 16.83 -0.05 -2.63
C LYS A 121 17.80 -0.02 -1.45
N SER A 122 18.05 1.13 -0.81
CA SER A 122 19.11 1.25 0.20
C SER A 122 18.65 1.96 1.49
N ASP A 123 17.59 2.78 1.42
CA ASP A 123 17.11 3.59 2.54
C ASP A 123 15.57 3.57 2.62
N PHE A 124 15.03 4.09 3.72
CA PHE A 124 13.60 4.23 3.92
C PHE A 124 12.99 5.27 2.97
N PRO A 125 11.74 5.05 2.51
CA PRO A 125 11.05 6.02 1.67
C PRO A 125 10.88 7.37 2.40
N ARG A 126 11.07 8.47 1.67
CA ARG A 126 10.87 9.83 2.16
C ARG A 126 9.59 10.41 1.57
N ILE A 127 8.67 10.82 2.43
CA ILE A 127 7.36 11.30 2.00
C ILE A 127 7.43 12.81 1.75
N PRO A 128 7.22 13.28 0.50
CA PRO A 128 7.25 14.70 0.19
C PRO A 128 6.03 15.39 0.80
N LEU A 129 6.25 16.47 1.54
CA LEU A 129 5.18 17.35 2.04
C LEU A 129 5.11 18.63 1.21
N ILE A 130 6.25 19.20 0.82
CA ILE A 130 6.34 20.31 -0.13
C ILE A 130 7.67 20.15 -0.84
N ASN A 131 7.73 20.34 -2.15
CA ASN A 131 9.01 20.50 -2.82
C ASN A 131 9.62 21.85 -2.40
N GLN A 132 10.54 21.82 -1.43
CA GLN A 132 11.26 23.03 -1.03
C GLN A 132 12.14 23.59 -2.15
N ALA A 133 12.49 22.80 -3.17
CA ALA A 133 13.18 23.31 -4.36
C ALA A 133 12.27 24.08 -5.33
N LEU A 134 10.94 24.00 -5.17
CA LEU A 134 9.99 24.94 -5.80
C LEU A 134 9.76 26.21 -4.95
N ALA A 135 10.33 26.29 -3.75
CA ALA A 135 10.23 27.47 -2.90
C ALA A 135 10.92 28.75 -3.42
N PRO A 136 11.87 28.76 -4.40
CA PRO A 136 12.44 30.03 -4.84
C PRO A 136 11.55 30.83 -5.81
N VAL A 137 10.35 30.36 -6.19
CA VAL A 137 9.52 31.08 -7.20
C VAL A 137 8.22 31.67 -6.65
N ASP A 138 7.51 30.99 -5.74
CA ASP A 138 6.35 31.55 -5.00
C ASP A 138 5.90 30.58 -3.90
N THR A 139 6.24 30.88 -2.64
CA THR A 139 5.91 30.02 -1.48
C THR A 139 4.39 29.83 -1.30
N ALA A 140 3.57 30.81 -1.70
CA ALA A 140 2.11 30.72 -1.58
C ALA A 140 1.52 29.76 -2.63
N GLN A 141 2.07 29.75 -3.85
CA GLN A 141 1.64 28.83 -4.90
C GLN A 141 2.01 27.37 -4.58
N ALA A 142 3.20 27.14 -4.02
CA ALA A 142 3.65 25.80 -3.60
C ALA A 142 2.76 25.22 -2.49
N ALA A 143 2.43 26.02 -1.48
CA ALA A 143 1.51 25.61 -0.42
C ALA A 143 0.09 25.31 -0.96
N THR A 144 -0.41 26.16 -1.87
CA THR A 144 -1.71 25.94 -2.53
C THR A 144 -1.74 24.62 -3.31
N TYR A 145 -0.66 24.32 -4.04
CA TYR A 145 -0.56 23.06 -4.77
C TYR A 145 -0.55 21.85 -3.83
N PHE A 146 0.22 21.89 -2.73
CA PHE A 146 0.23 20.79 -1.79
C PHE A 146 -1.15 20.55 -1.15
N VAL A 147 -1.86 21.59 -0.73
CA VAL A 147 -3.21 21.45 -0.17
C VAL A 147 -4.17 20.81 -1.18
N ALA A 148 -4.06 21.16 -2.46
CA ALA A 148 -4.84 20.55 -3.53
C ALA A 148 -4.47 19.07 -3.74
N SER A 149 -3.18 18.76 -3.82
CA SER A 149 -2.69 17.38 -3.95
C SER A 149 -3.06 16.52 -2.75
N TRP A 150 -2.90 17.02 -1.53
CA TRP A 150 -3.33 16.35 -0.29
C TRP A 150 -4.81 16.00 -0.36
N SER A 151 -5.66 16.98 -0.68
CA SER A 151 -7.11 16.80 -0.76
C SER A 151 -7.52 15.79 -1.82
N ALA A 152 -6.83 15.76 -2.97
CA ALA A 152 -7.10 14.84 -4.06
C ALA A 152 -6.57 13.42 -3.80
N LEU A 153 -5.40 13.27 -3.16
CA LEU A 153 -4.79 11.97 -2.87
C LEU A 153 -5.42 11.27 -1.67
N LEU A 154 -5.91 12.01 -0.69
CA LEU A 154 -6.48 11.45 0.53
C LEU A 154 -7.59 10.41 0.31
N PRO A 155 -8.64 10.68 -0.50
CA PRO A 155 -9.67 9.67 -0.78
C PRO A 155 -9.11 8.43 -1.51
N LEU A 156 -8.16 8.61 -2.43
CA LEU A 156 -7.53 7.50 -3.16
C LEU A 156 -6.70 6.61 -2.23
N GLY A 157 -5.95 7.22 -1.32
CA GLY A 157 -5.19 6.53 -0.29
C GLY A 157 -6.09 5.76 0.69
N ARG A 158 -7.20 6.36 1.12
CA ARG A 158 -8.19 5.69 1.98
C ARG A 158 -8.82 4.49 1.27
N GLU A 159 -9.16 4.63 -0.01
CA GLU A 159 -9.68 3.51 -0.82
C GLU A 159 -8.66 2.38 -0.92
N LEU A 160 -7.38 2.69 -1.22
CA LEU A 160 -6.31 1.68 -1.24
C LEU A 160 -6.18 0.91 0.08
N LEU A 161 -6.22 1.61 1.22
CA LEU A 161 -6.17 0.97 2.53
C LEU A 161 -7.33 -0.01 2.72
N GLU A 162 -8.54 0.39 2.38
CA GLU A 162 -9.74 -0.44 2.53
C GLU A 162 -9.76 -1.64 1.57
N LEU A 163 -9.24 -1.48 0.35
CA LEU A 163 -9.07 -2.57 -0.61
C LEU A 163 -8.08 -3.61 -0.11
N HIS A 164 -6.92 -3.18 0.39
CA HIS A 164 -5.88 -4.09 0.88
C HIS A 164 -6.21 -4.74 2.22
N LEU A 165 -7.16 -4.17 2.98
CA LEU A 165 -7.79 -4.81 4.13
C LEU A 165 -9.02 -5.66 3.77
N LEU A 166 -9.36 -5.76 2.48
CA LEU A 166 -10.52 -6.49 1.94
C LEU A 166 -11.87 -6.10 2.56
N LYS A 167 -12.06 -4.84 2.97
CA LYS A 167 -13.30 -4.37 3.59
C LYS A 167 -14.31 -3.89 2.56
N ASN A 168 -13.97 -2.83 1.83
CA ASN A 168 -14.86 -2.15 0.89
C ASN A 168 -14.49 -2.44 -0.57
N VAL A 169 -14.31 -3.73 -0.91
CA VAL A 169 -13.95 -4.16 -2.26
C VAL A 169 -15.17 -4.09 -3.20
N PRO A 170 -15.10 -3.36 -4.34
CA PRO A 170 -16.20 -3.25 -5.28
C PRO A 170 -16.68 -4.62 -5.77
N THR A 171 -17.94 -4.96 -5.47
CA THR A 171 -18.54 -6.23 -5.88
C THR A 171 -18.66 -6.37 -7.40
N ALA A 172 -18.86 -5.26 -8.10
CA ALA A 172 -18.93 -5.19 -9.56
C ALA A 172 -17.63 -5.65 -10.26
N LEU A 173 -16.48 -5.58 -9.57
CA LEU A 173 -15.18 -6.02 -10.10
C LEU A 173 -14.86 -7.48 -9.74
N ARG A 174 -15.73 -8.18 -8.99
CA ARG A 174 -15.49 -9.58 -8.62
C ARG A 174 -15.63 -10.49 -9.84
N VAL A 175 -14.65 -11.37 -9.98
CA VAL A 175 -14.62 -12.38 -11.03
C VAL A 175 -15.63 -13.48 -10.79
N LYS A 176 -16.09 -14.10 -11.88
CA LYS A 176 -17.13 -15.13 -11.82
C LYS A 176 -16.50 -16.52 -11.69
N PHE A 177 -17.12 -17.37 -10.87
CA PHE A 177 -16.77 -18.79 -10.74
C PHE A 177 -18.07 -19.59 -10.64
N ALA A 178 -18.54 -20.14 -11.77
CA ALA A 178 -19.88 -20.72 -11.88
C ALA A 178 -19.90 -22.16 -12.46
N MET A 179 -18.75 -22.84 -12.48
CA MET A 179 -18.63 -24.20 -13.01
C MET A 179 -18.72 -25.22 -11.89
N GLN A 180 -19.54 -26.26 -12.11
CA GLN A 180 -19.55 -27.44 -11.26
C GLN A 180 -18.26 -28.26 -11.47
N GLY A 181 -17.77 -28.89 -10.40
CA GLY A 181 -16.56 -29.71 -10.43
C GLY A 181 -16.00 -29.95 -9.03
N SER A 182 -14.77 -30.46 -8.95
CA SER A 182 -14.10 -30.79 -7.69
C SER A 182 -13.68 -29.58 -6.88
N ASN A 183 -13.56 -28.41 -7.52
CA ASN A 183 -12.92 -27.20 -6.99
C ASN A 183 -11.47 -27.43 -6.54
N GLU A 184 -10.84 -28.52 -6.95
CA GLU A 184 -9.47 -28.84 -6.60
C GLU A 184 -8.49 -27.99 -7.42
N VAL A 185 -7.54 -27.36 -6.74
CA VAL A 185 -6.47 -26.61 -7.40
C VAL A 185 -5.36 -27.57 -7.83
N GLU A 186 -5.17 -27.74 -9.13
CA GLU A 186 -4.17 -28.66 -9.68
C GLU A 186 -2.99 -27.89 -10.30
N LYS A 187 -3.28 -27.13 -11.36
CA LYS A 187 -2.28 -26.40 -12.15
C LYS A 187 -2.83 -25.04 -12.53
N PRO A 188 -2.64 -24.03 -11.65
CA PRO A 188 -3.04 -22.66 -11.95
C PRO A 188 -2.41 -22.16 -13.24
N ARG A 189 -3.20 -21.58 -14.13
CA ARG A 189 -2.73 -20.98 -15.38
C ARG A 189 -3.66 -19.88 -15.84
N PHE A 190 -3.12 -18.87 -16.49
CA PHE A 190 -3.88 -17.80 -17.10
C PHE A 190 -3.97 -17.99 -18.62
N GLU A 191 -5.18 -17.88 -19.17
CA GLU A 191 -5.42 -17.98 -20.60
C GLU A 191 -6.67 -17.16 -20.98
N SER A 192 -6.53 -16.24 -21.93
CA SER A 192 -7.67 -15.50 -22.53
C SER A 192 -8.63 -14.87 -21.52
N GLY A 193 -8.10 -14.21 -20.49
CA GLY A 193 -8.93 -13.55 -19.46
C GLY A 193 -9.47 -14.50 -18.38
N ARG A 194 -9.02 -15.76 -18.36
CA ARG A 194 -9.43 -16.79 -17.40
C ARG A 194 -8.26 -17.25 -16.57
N VAL A 195 -8.49 -17.41 -15.27
CA VAL A 195 -7.55 -18.07 -14.36
C VAL A 195 -8.08 -19.46 -14.06
N TRP A 196 -7.50 -20.46 -14.71
CA TRP A 196 -7.84 -21.86 -14.52
C TRP A 196 -7.20 -22.38 -13.24
N ILE A 197 -7.98 -23.12 -12.44
CA ILE A 197 -7.47 -23.82 -11.26
C ILE A 197 -7.15 -25.29 -11.56
N ASN A 198 -7.85 -25.87 -12.53
CA ASN A 198 -7.67 -27.23 -13.05
C ASN A 198 -8.07 -27.29 -14.54
N ALA A 199 -8.26 -28.48 -15.10
CA ALA A 199 -8.59 -28.66 -16.51
C ALA A 199 -9.95 -28.10 -16.93
N THR A 200 -10.92 -28.01 -16.01
CA THR A 200 -12.33 -27.71 -16.35
C THR A 200 -12.88 -26.47 -15.65
N GLN A 201 -12.25 -25.98 -14.58
CA GLN A 201 -12.75 -24.88 -13.75
C GLN A 201 -11.78 -23.69 -13.73
N TYR A 202 -12.35 -22.49 -13.79
CA TYR A 202 -11.63 -21.21 -13.84
C TYR A 202 -12.41 -20.05 -13.22
N PHE A 203 -11.69 -18.99 -12.86
CA PHE A 203 -12.24 -17.67 -12.62
C PHE A 203 -12.27 -16.88 -13.93
N ASP A 204 -13.43 -16.36 -14.30
CA ASP A 204 -13.65 -15.64 -15.56
C ASP A 204 -13.59 -14.12 -15.38
N GLY A 205 -13.12 -13.41 -16.41
CA GLY A 205 -13.06 -11.95 -16.41
C GLY A 205 -11.88 -11.37 -15.62
N VAL A 206 -10.77 -12.09 -15.53
CA VAL A 206 -9.55 -11.63 -14.87
C VAL A 206 -8.70 -10.81 -15.86
N PRO A 207 -8.44 -9.51 -15.63
CA PRO A 207 -7.54 -8.75 -16.49
C PRO A 207 -6.12 -9.31 -16.47
N ALA A 208 -5.46 -9.38 -17.63
CA ALA A 208 -4.14 -10.01 -17.77
C ALA A 208 -3.07 -9.35 -16.90
N GLU A 209 -3.16 -8.04 -16.73
CA GLU A 209 -2.22 -7.29 -15.92
C GLU A 209 -2.56 -7.36 -14.43
N THR A 210 -3.82 -7.67 -14.05
CA THR A 210 -4.16 -8.03 -12.66
C THR A 210 -3.55 -9.37 -12.29
N TRP A 211 -3.60 -10.36 -13.19
CA TRP A 211 -2.93 -11.65 -13.00
C TRP A 211 -1.40 -11.50 -12.80
N ARG A 212 -0.78 -10.61 -13.57
CA ARG A 212 0.67 -10.33 -13.51
C ARG A 212 1.07 -9.36 -12.40
N PHE A 213 0.10 -8.74 -11.72
CA PHE A 213 0.38 -7.70 -10.73
C PHE A 213 1.13 -8.28 -9.54
N LYS A 214 2.22 -7.61 -9.16
CA LYS A 214 3.09 -8.02 -8.06
C LYS A 214 3.00 -7.08 -6.87
N VAL A 215 3.12 -7.65 -5.68
CA VAL A 215 3.42 -6.93 -4.45
C VAL A 215 4.71 -7.53 -3.91
N GLY A 216 5.77 -6.72 -3.85
CA GLY A 216 7.12 -7.26 -3.69
C GLY A 216 7.49 -8.19 -4.86
N GLY A 217 8.12 -9.31 -4.57
CA GLY A 217 8.45 -10.35 -5.55
C GLY A 217 7.27 -11.22 -6.02
N TYR A 218 6.09 -11.12 -5.39
CA TYR A 218 5.02 -12.10 -5.55
C TYR A 218 3.90 -11.66 -6.50
N ALA A 219 3.65 -12.46 -7.55
CA ALA A 219 2.42 -12.37 -8.34
C ALA A 219 1.23 -12.89 -7.51
N VAL A 220 0.47 -11.98 -6.91
CA VAL A 220 -0.46 -12.27 -5.81
C VAL A 220 -1.53 -13.29 -6.22
N CYS A 221 -2.17 -13.08 -7.38
CA CYS A 221 -3.23 -13.97 -7.89
C CYS A 221 -2.72 -15.39 -8.16
N GLU A 222 -1.50 -15.52 -8.70
CA GLU A 222 -0.91 -16.82 -8.99
C GLU A 222 -0.46 -17.52 -7.71
N LYS A 223 0.23 -16.79 -6.83
CA LYS A 223 0.76 -17.33 -5.58
C LYS A 223 -0.35 -17.89 -4.70
N TRP A 224 -1.46 -17.16 -4.55
CA TRP A 224 -2.58 -17.58 -3.70
C TRP A 224 -3.14 -18.95 -4.09
N LEU A 225 -3.21 -19.24 -5.40
CA LEU A 225 -3.63 -20.53 -5.93
C LEU A 225 -2.53 -21.59 -5.80
N LYS A 226 -1.27 -21.26 -6.10
CA LYS A 226 -0.13 -22.18 -5.96
C LYS A 226 0.01 -22.70 -4.52
N ASP A 227 -0.17 -21.83 -3.52
CA ASP A 227 -0.15 -22.19 -2.09
C ASP A 227 -1.30 -23.12 -1.69
N ARG A 228 -2.30 -23.30 -2.55
CA ARG A 228 -3.47 -24.17 -2.35
C ARG A 228 -3.49 -25.39 -3.27
N LYS A 229 -2.41 -25.67 -3.99
CA LYS A 229 -2.33 -26.85 -4.87
C LYS A 229 -2.63 -28.15 -4.09
N GLY A 230 -3.48 -28.99 -4.64
CA GLY A 230 -3.99 -30.24 -4.04
C GLY A 230 -5.10 -30.03 -3.01
N ARG A 231 -5.63 -28.81 -2.86
CA ARG A 231 -6.75 -28.51 -1.96
C ARG A 231 -8.00 -28.18 -2.76
N GLN A 232 -9.15 -28.55 -2.23
CA GLN A 232 -10.46 -28.11 -2.72
C GLN A 232 -10.78 -26.73 -2.17
N LEU A 233 -11.20 -25.81 -3.06
CA LEU A 233 -11.69 -24.50 -2.67
C LEU A 233 -13.14 -24.59 -2.23
N ASP A 234 -13.41 -24.13 -1.01
CA ASP A 234 -14.78 -23.94 -0.54
C ASP A 234 -15.37 -22.61 -1.04
N PHE A 235 -16.63 -22.35 -0.68
CA PHE A 235 -17.31 -21.11 -1.06
C PHE A 235 -16.60 -19.86 -0.51
N ALA A 236 -16.04 -19.92 0.70
CA ALA A 236 -15.35 -18.78 1.30
C ALA A 236 -14.02 -18.50 0.58
N ASP A 237 -13.27 -19.55 0.21
CA ASP A 237 -12.06 -19.46 -0.61
C ASP A 237 -12.35 -18.83 -1.99
N ILE A 238 -13.41 -19.28 -2.67
CA ILE A 238 -13.82 -18.74 -3.98
C ILE A 238 -14.18 -17.26 -3.87
N GLN A 239 -15.00 -16.89 -2.87
CA GLN A 239 -15.40 -15.50 -2.64
C GLN A 239 -14.21 -14.62 -2.25
N HIS A 240 -13.30 -15.15 -1.43
CA HIS A 240 -12.09 -14.45 -1.02
C HIS A 240 -11.14 -14.22 -2.20
N TYR A 241 -10.90 -15.24 -3.03
CA TYR A 241 -10.09 -15.08 -4.24
C TYR A 241 -10.69 -14.05 -5.19
N GLY A 242 -12.02 -14.08 -5.38
CA GLY A 242 -12.74 -13.08 -6.16
C GLY A 242 -12.56 -11.66 -5.63
N ALA A 243 -12.59 -11.48 -4.30
CA ALA A 243 -12.32 -10.20 -3.66
C ALA A 243 -10.86 -9.75 -3.84
N VAL A 244 -9.88 -10.66 -3.77
CA VAL A 244 -8.47 -10.35 -4.03
C VAL A 244 -8.27 -9.85 -5.47
N VAL A 245 -8.84 -10.55 -6.47
CA VAL A 245 -8.73 -10.12 -7.88
C VAL A 245 -9.38 -8.75 -8.10
N ALA A 246 -10.55 -8.52 -7.50
CA ALA A 246 -11.25 -7.23 -7.57
C ALA A 246 -10.42 -6.10 -6.92
N ALA A 247 -9.87 -6.34 -5.73
CA ALA A 247 -9.04 -5.38 -5.02
C ALA A 247 -7.79 -5.00 -5.82
N LEU A 248 -7.10 -5.97 -6.40
CA LEU A 248 -5.91 -5.71 -7.23
C LEU A 248 -6.25 -4.99 -8.54
N THR A 249 -7.41 -5.29 -9.14
CA THR A 249 -7.89 -4.57 -10.32
C THR A 249 -8.14 -3.09 -10.00
N ARG A 250 -8.87 -2.80 -8.93
CA ARG A 250 -9.12 -1.41 -8.50
C ARG A 250 -7.84 -0.71 -8.04
N THR A 251 -6.93 -1.42 -7.37
CA THR A 251 -5.63 -0.88 -6.96
C THR A 251 -4.84 -0.34 -8.15
N ARG A 252 -4.84 -1.07 -9.27
CA ARG A 252 -4.15 -0.62 -10.49
C ARG A 252 -4.77 0.64 -11.10
N GLU A 253 -6.08 0.79 -11.02
CA GLU A 253 -6.78 2.01 -11.47
C GLU A 253 -6.41 3.18 -10.56
N LEU A 254 -6.49 2.99 -9.24
CA LEU A 254 -6.12 3.99 -8.24
C LEU A 254 -4.66 4.46 -8.38
N MET A 255 -3.74 3.54 -8.66
CA MET A 255 -2.34 3.90 -8.93
C MET A 255 -2.20 4.89 -10.10
N ARG A 256 -3.00 4.70 -11.18
CA ARG A 256 -3.00 5.63 -12.32
C ARG A 256 -3.64 6.97 -11.95
N GLU A 257 -4.74 6.96 -11.20
CA GLU A 257 -5.40 8.17 -10.69
C GLU A 257 -4.46 8.99 -9.80
N ILE A 258 -3.73 8.32 -8.90
CA ILE A 258 -2.71 8.92 -8.04
C ILE A 258 -1.59 9.56 -8.88
N ASP A 259 -1.05 8.83 -9.86
CA ASP A 259 0.00 9.35 -10.74
C ASP A 259 -0.50 10.57 -11.55
N ALA A 260 -1.77 10.58 -11.98
CA ALA A 260 -2.39 11.70 -12.67
C ALA A 260 -2.53 12.95 -11.77
N VAL A 261 -2.88 12.77 -10.49
CA VAL A 261 -2.94 13.87 -9.51
C VAL A 261 -1.54 14.43 -9.24
N ALA A 262 -0.54 13.57 -9.13
CA ALA A 262 0.83 13.97 -8.84
C ALA A 262 1.51 14.72 -10.01
N ASN A 263 1.08 14.45 -11.26
CA ASN A 263 1.47 15.14 -12.49
C ASN A 263 2.94 15.55 -12.59
N GLY A 264 3.86 14.71 -12.11
CA GLY A 264 5.31 14.94 -12.10
C GLY A 264 5.82 16.11 -11.24
N LYS A 265 4.93 16.88 -10.60
CA LYS A 265 5.22 18.11 -9.84
C LYS A 265 5.27 17.90 -8.33
N LEU A 266 4.59 16.87 -7.82
CA LEU A 266 4.55 16.60 -6.38
C LEU A 266 5.86 16.00 -5.87
N TRP A 267 6.61 15.30 -6.73
CA TRP A 267 7.86 14.65 -6.34
C TRP A 267 9.02 15.61 -6.58
N PRO A 268 9.81 15.99 -5.55
CA PRO A 268 11.04 16.76 -5.75
C PRO A 268 12.03 16.10 -6.72
N GLU A 269 12.98 16.85 -7.27
CA GLU A 269 14.10 16.21 -7.96
C GLU A 269 14.96 15.44 -6.93
N ALA A 270 15.58 14.36 -7.38
CA ALA A 270 16.37 13.48 -6.50
C ALA A 270 17.54 14.20 -5.81
N ALA A 271 18.08 15.26 -6.44
CA ALA A 271 19.17 16.07 -5.90
C ALA A 271 18.75 16.99 -4.73
N ASP A 272 17.47 17.34 -4.64
CA ASP A 272 16.94 18.28 -3.64
C ASP A 272 16.51 17.58 -2.33
N SER A 273 16.78 16.27 -2.22
CA SER A 273 16.32 15.41 -1.12
C SER A 273 17.40 15.12 -0.06
N LEU A 274 18.59 15.72 -0.21
CA LEU A 274 19.75 15.54 0.69
C LEU A 274 19.72 16.53 1.86
#